data_AF-A0A359F7G0-F1
#
_entry.id   AF-A0A359F7G0-F1
#
_cell.length_a   1.000
_cell.length_b   1.000
_cell.length_c   1.000
_cell.angle_alpha   90.00
_cell.angle_beta   90.00
_cell.angle_gamma   90.00
#
_symmetry.space_group_name_H-M   'P 1'
#
loop_
_entity.id
_entity.type
_entity.pdbx_description
1 polymer ?
#
loop_
_entity_poly.entity_id
_entity_poly.type
_entity_poly.pdbx_seq_one_letter_code
_entity_poly.pdbx_strand_id
1 'polypeptide(L)'
;HHSIVDGESGTEIMAEAETDISVAAAIDEFGDAVGNDVDEVALARVLKTEIATEFAADAEDLSAYYAFEEGTEGEDQLVTGGYMNLAEGVLEGAELRLGHPVSMVRLSQGEVELVGPDGASILADRVVITVPLGVLQSENLTFEPELPATHVEAIASLGMGLLDKLWLRFDKPFWTEPAAIWTLGDPGDSPFGDWYNLAAINGSPILLGLMGGASARAWSAKSEPELVAAAMLDLEQFVNAGW
;
A
#
# COMPACT_ATOMS: atom_id res chain seq x y z
N HIS A 1 20.64 10.87 1.75
CA HIS A 1 20.50 12.05 2.62
C HIS A 1 20.02 11.49 3.96
N HIS A 2 20.93 11.34 4.92
CA HIS A 2 20.64 10.74 6.22
C HIS A 2 20.34 11.88 7.21
N SER A 3 19.45 11.64 8.17
CA SER A 3 19.07 12.51 9.30
C SER A 3 17.74 13.28 9.18
N ILE A 4 16.62 12.54 9.20
CA ILE A 4 15.46 12.84 10.05
C ILE A 4 14.96 11.51 10.64
N VAL A 5 15.82 10.80 11.38
CA VAL A 5 15.40 9.68 12.23
C VAL A 5 16.35 9.63 13.44
N ASP A 6 16.28 10.67 14.27
CA ASP A 6 16.63 10.49 15.69
C ASP A 6 15.28 10.24 16.39
N GLY A 7 14.95 8.96 16.54
CA GLY A 7 13.67 8.44 16.99
C GLY A 7 13.41 8.60 18.49
N GLU A 8 13.45 9.82 19.02
CA GLU A 8 13.13 10.07 20.43
C GLU A 8 12.16 11.26 20.68
N SER A 9 11.51 11.87 19.69
CA SER A 9 10.60 13.01 19.98
C SER A 9 9.19 13.01 19.39
N GLY A 10 8.83 12.04 18.54
CA GLY A 10 7.47 11.94 17.97
C GLY A 10 6.63 10.85 18.64
N THR A 11 7.22 9.66 18.77
CA THR A 11 6.60 8.47 19.37
C THR A 11 6.30 8.62 20.85
N GLU A 12 7.16 9.31 21.62
CA GLU A 12 6.90 9.56 23.06
C GLU A 12 5.73 10.51 23.30
N ILE A 13 5.53 11.51 22.44
CA ILE A 13 4.40 12.46 22.55
C ILE A 13 3.08 11.78 22.18
N MET A 14 3.09 10.88 21.18
CA MET A 14 1.92 10.08 20.79
C MET A 14 1.59 8.97 21.80
N ALA A 15 2.57 8.50 22.58
CA ALA A 15 2.36 7.47 23.61
C ALA A 15 1.66 7.97 24.88
N GLU A 16 1.58 9.30 25.10
CA GLU A 16 0.90 9.91 26.26
C GLU A 16 -0.60 10.17 26.05
N ALA A 17 -1.14 9.95 24.84
CA ALA A 17 -2.56 10.14 24.55
C ALA A 17 -3.42 9.01 25.15
N GLU A 18 -4.46 9.34 25.92
CA GLU A 18 -5.39 8.35 26.53
C GLU A 18 -6.27 7.62 25.49
N THR A 19 -6.32 8.12 24.26
CA THR A 19 -7.13 7.60 23.14
C THR A 19 -6.37 7.72 21.83
N ASP A 20 -6.42 6.67 21.01
CA ASP A 20 -5.86 6.67 19.65
C ASP A 20 -6.55 7.72 18.77
N ILE A 21 -5.76 8.43 17.97
CA ILE A 21 -6.19 9.48 17.03
C ILE A 21 -5.54 9.21 15.67
N SER A 22 -6.01 9.89 14.60
CA SER A 22 -5.36 9.74 13.30
C SER A 22 -4.04 10.50 13.23
N VAL A 23 -3.16 10.12 12.30
CA VAL A 23 -1.92 10.84 12.00
C VAL A 23 -2.22 12.30 11.64
N ALA A 24 -3.26 12.56 10.85
CA ALA A 24 -3.69 13.91 10.51
C ALA A 24 -4.09 14.72 11.76
N ALA A 25 -4.90 14.14 12.66
CA ALA A 25 -5.30 14.80 13.90
C ALA A 25 -4.09 15.09 14.81
N ALA A 26 -3.12 14.18 14.86
CA ALA A 26 -1.90 14.40 15.62
C ALA A 26 -1.03 15.51 15.03
N ILE A 27 -0.94 15.62 13.70
CA ILE A 27 -0.25 16.73 13.03
C ILE A 27 -0.93 18.06 13.37
N ASP A 28 -2.26 18.13 13.34
CA ASP A 28 -3.01 19.33 13.69
C ASP A 28 -2.84 19.72 15.17
N GLU A 29 -2.87 18.73 16.08
CA GLU A 29 -2.79 18.98 17.53
C GLU A 29 -1.37 19.35 17.99
N PHE A 30 -0.36 18.64 17.50
CA PHE A 30 1.02 18.80 17.96
C PHE A 30 1.88 19.67 17.04
N GLY A 31 1.49 19.89 15.78
CA GLY A 31 2.22 20.73 14.83
C GLY A 31 2.41 22.16 15.35
N ASP A 32 1.38 22.72 15.99
CA ASP A 32 1.45 24.03 16.65
C ASP A 32 2.35 24.03 17.89
N ALA A 33 2.45 22.90 18.60
CA ALA A 33 3.21 22.75 19.84
C ALA A 33 4.72 22.65 19.60
N VAL A 34 5.16 22.13 18.45
CA VAL A 34 6.60 22.08 18.07
C VAL A 34 7.12 23.43 17.56
N GLY A 35 6.23 24.41 17.40
CA GLY A 35 6.55 25.81 17.14
C GLY A 35 7.48 26.02 15.95
N ASN A 36 7.01 25.85 14.72
CA ASN A 36 7.67 26.38 13.51
C ASN A 36 6.71 26.55 12.33
N ASP A 37 7.05 27.52 11.45
CA ASP A 37 6.60 27.60 10.06
C ASP A 37 6.84 26.26 9.36
N VAL A 38 5.85 25.36 9.38
CA VAL A 38 5.92 24.12 8.60
C VAL A 38 5.88 24.51 7.12
N ASP A 39 6.91 24.13 6.38
CA ASP A 39 6.90 24.27 4.93
C ASP A 39 5.78 23.39 4.37
N GLU A 40 4.70 24.02 3.92
CA GLU A 40 3.49 23.35 3.40
C GLU A 40 3.82 22.40 2.25
N VAL A 41 4.79 22.75 1.40
CA VAL A 41 5.21 21.92 0.27
C VAL A 41 5.96 20.69 0.76
N ALA A 42 6.86 20.88 1.74
CA ALA A 42 7.57 19.77 2.35
C ALA A 42 6.62 18.81 3.07
N LEU A 43 5.63 19.34 3.81
CA LEU A 43 4.61 18.53 4.48
C LEU A 43 3.76 17.76 3.47
N ALA A 44 3.26 18.43 2.43
CA ALA A 44 2.46 17.78 1.38
C ALA A 44 3.23 16.65 0.70
N ARG A 45 4.54 16.82 0.47
CA ARG A 45 5.40 15.78 -0.06
C ARG A 45 5.53 14.59 0.89
N VAL A 46 5.77 14.82 2.18
CA VAL A 46 5.86 13.76 3.20
C VAL A 46 4.54 12.99 3.29
N LEU A 47 3.40 13.69 3.37
CA LEU A 47 2.09 13.06 3.41
C LEU A 47 1.80 12.19 2.16
N LYS A 48 2.30 12.59 0.99
CA LYS A 48 2.08 11.82 -0.25
C LYS A 48 3.01 10.61 -0.38
N THR A 49 4.27 10.75 0.03
CA THR A 49 5.33 9.74 -0.17
C THR A 49 5.42 8.80 1.02
N GLU A 50 5.84 9.33 2.16
CA GLU A 50 6.10 8.59 3.39
C GLU A 50 4.84 8.09 4.11
N ILE A 51 3.67 8.63 3.77
CA ILE A 51 2.38 8.21 4.36
C ILE A 51 1.51 7.51 3.31
N ALA A 52 0.95 8.27 2.36
CA ALA A 52 -0.05 7.73 1.42
C ALA A 52 0.52 6.61 0.54
N THR A 53 1.73 6.78 0.00
CA THR A 53 2.36 5.79 -0.87
C THR A 53 2.90 4.60 -0.06
N GLU A 54 3.54 4.85 1.08
CA GLU A 54 4.12 3.78 1.91
C GLU A 54 3.05 2.86 2.55
N PHE A 55 2.04 3.47 3.20
CA PHE A 55 1.01 2.72 3.92
C PHE A 55 -0.25 2.45 3.09
N ALA A 56 -0.28 2.94 1.84
CA ALA A 56 -1.45 2.83 0.97
C ALA A 56 -2.73 3.46 1.58
N ALA A 57 -2.58 4.41 2.50
CA ALA A 57 -3.68 5.03 3.24
C ALA A 57 -3.35 6.49 3.57
N ASP A 58 -4.37 7.35 3.62
CA ASP A 58 -4.17 8.76 3.93
C ASP A 58 -3.95 8.97 5.44
N ALA A 59 -3.37 10.10 5.83
CA ALA A 59 -3.06 10.40 7.24
C ALA A 59 -4.31 10.45 8.13
N GLU A 60 -5.48 10.71 7.56
CA GLU A 60 -6.78 10.71 8.22
C GLU A 60 -7.25 9.29 8.59
N ASP A 61 -6.82 8.28 7.83
CA ASP A 61 -7.25 6.88 7.98
C ASP A 61 -6.24 6.07 8.84
N LEU A 62 -5.04 6.60 9.08
CA LEU A 62 -3.97 5.92 9.81
C LEU A 62 -3.94 6.30 11.28
N SER A 63 -3.81 5.30 12.15
CA SER A 63 -3.63 5.49 13.60
C SER A 63 -2.27 6.12 13.90
N ALA A 64 -2.26 7.21 14.65
CA ALA A 64 -1.03 7.83 15.14
C ALA A 64 -0.25 6.92 16.11
N TYR A 65 -0.95 6.03 16.82
CA TYR A 65 -0.35 5.14 17.81
C TYR A 65 0.17 3.83 17.17
N TYR A 66 -0.59 3.24 16.25
CA TYR A 66 -0.35 1.89 15.73
C TYR A 66 0.23 1.85 14.31
N ALA A 67 0.24 2.95 13.54
CA ALA A 67 0.68 2.89 12.15
C ALA A 67 2.20 2.70 11.99
N PHE A 68 3.00 3.22 12.92
CA PHE A 68 4.46 3.25 12.79
C PHE A 68 5.10 2.14 13.62
N GLU A 69 5.29 0.96 13.02
CA GLU A 69 6.09 -0.12 13.63
C GLU A 69 7.59 0.06 13.34
N GLU A 70 8.44 -0.47 14.23
CA GLU A 70 9.88 -0.53 13.97
C GLU A 70 10.15 -1.39 12.73
N GLY A 71 10.79 -0.78 11.72
CA GLY A 71 11.18 -1.47 10.49
C GLY A 71 12.14 -2.63 10.73
N THR A 72 12.34 -3.46 9.70
CA THR A 72 13.29 -4.57 9.77
C THR A 72 14.74 -4.10 9.64
N GLU A 73 15.68 -4.76 10.31
CA GLU A 73 17.11 -4.52 10.10
C GLU A 73 17.55 -4.92 8.68
N GLY A 74 18.23 -4.02 7.97
CA GLY A 74 18.80 -4.28 6.64
C GLY A 74 18.69 -3.10 5.69
N GLU A 75 19.24 -3.25 4.50
CA GLU A 75 18.98 -2.32 3.38
C GLU A 75 17.80 -2.84 2.56
N ASP A 76 16.95 -1.93 2.08
CA ASP A 76 15.89 -2.27 1.13
C ASP A 76 16.49 -2.75 -0.20
N GLN A 77 16.05 -3.92 -0.65
CA GLN A 77 16.50 -4.53 -1.89
C GLN A 77 15.33 -4.75 -2.84
N LEU A 78 15.57 -4.50 -4.12
CA LEU A 78 14.57 -4.76 -5.15
C LEU A 78 14.66 -6.20 -5.67
N VAL A 79 13.52 -6.90 -5.72
CA VAL A 79 13.42 -8.24 -6.31
C VAL A 79 13.32 -8.15 -7.84
N THR A 80 14.46 -8.31 -8.52
CA THR A 80 14.57 -8.17 -9.99
C THR A 80 13.99 -9.35 -10.79
N GLY A 81 13.79 -10.51 -10.17
CA GLY A 81 13.14 -11.67 -10.78
C GLY A 81 11.62 -11.69 -10.64
N GLY A 82 11.04 -10.75 -9.89
CA GLY A 82 9.64 -10.77 -9.49
C GLY A 82 9.34 -11.79 -8.37
N TYR A 83 8.42 -11.42 -7.47
CA TYR A 83 8.00 -12.29 -6.37
C TYR A 83 7.26 -13.57 -6.82
N MET A 84 6.80 -13.63 -8.06
CA MET A 84 6.13 -14.82 -8.58
C MET A 84 7.04 -16.05 -8.57
N ASN A 85 8.33 -15.90 -8.86
CA ASN A 85 9.28 -17.03 -8.82
C ASN A 85 9.39 -17.64 -7.42
N LEU A 86 9.28 -16.81 -6.37
CA LEU A 86 9.25 -17.29 -4.99
C LEU A 86 7.95 -18.05 -4.72
N ALA A 87 6.81 -17.50 -5.12
CA ALA A 87 5.51 -18.15 -4.97
C ALA A 87 5.45 -19.49 -5.69
N GLU A 88 5.92 -19.56 -6.94
CA GLU A 88 5.98 -20.80 -7.72
C GLU A 88 6.87 -21.85 -7.05
N GLY A 89 8.01 -21.45 -6.50
CA GLY A 89 8.89 -22.37 -5.76
C GLY A 89 8.25 -22.89 -4.47
N VAL A 90 7.54 -22.05 -3.72
CA VAL A 90 6.83 -22.46 -2.49
C VAL A 90 5.66 -23.39 -2.80
N LEU A 91 5.00 -23.20 -3.95
CA LEU A 91 3.86 -24.00 -4.39
C LEU A 91 4.27 -25.30 -5.12
N GLU A 92 5.56 -25.57 -5.29
CA GLU A 92 6.02 -26.77 -5.99
C GLU A 92 5.53 -28.04 -5.27
N GLY A 93 4.79 -28.88 -6.00
CA GLY A 93 4.21 -30.11 -5.47
C GLY A 93 2.88 -29.94 -4.71
N ALA A 94 2.38 -28.72 -4.54
CA ALA A 94 1.05 -28.47 -3.98
C ALA A 94 -0.05 -28.74 -5.03
N GLU A 95 -1.21 -29.25 -4.58
CA GLU A 95 -2.40 -29.32 -5.43
C GLU A 95 -3.06 -27.94 -5.49
N LEU A 96 -2.94 -27.25 -6.62
CA LEU A 96 -3.52 -25.93 -6.84
C LEU A 96 -4.82 -26.03 -7.65
N ARG A 97 -5.92 -25.47 -7.11
CA ARG A 97 -7.21 -25.38 -7.79
C ARG A 97 -7.57 -23.93 -8.10
N LEU A 98 -7.19 -23.47 -9.29
CA LEU A 98 -7.56 -22.14 -9.80
C LEU A 98 -9.00 -22.13 -10.33
N GLY A 99 -9.65 -20.98 -10.34
CA GLY A 99 -11.04 -20.86 -10.80
C GLY A 99 -12.08 -21.51 -9.88
N HIS A 100 -11.71 -21.77 -8.62
CA HIS A 100 -12.59 -22.34 -7.58
C HIS A 100 -12.78 -21.32 -6.44
N PRO A 101 -13.48 -20.19 -6.68
CA PRO A 101 -13.75 -19.23 -5.61
C PRO A 101 -14.60 -19.88 -4.52
N VAL A 102 -14.24 -19.65 -3.26
CA VAL A 102 -15.03 -20.04 -2.09
C VAL A 102 -15.86 -18.83 -1.67
N SER A 103 -17.17 -19.02 -1.55
CA SER A 103 -18.10 -17.99 -1.06
C SER A 103 -18.63 -18.29 0.35
N MET A 104 -18.42 -19.49 0.87
CA MET A 104 -18.83 -19.86 2.22
C MET A 104 -17.95 -20.95 2.82
N VAL A 105 -17.65 -20.83 4.11
CA VAL A 105 -16.95 -21.82 4.92
C VAL A 105 -17.91 -22.33 5.98
N ARG A 106 -18.30 -23.60 5.88
CA ARG A 106 -19.23 -24.24 6.82
C ARG A 106 -18.52 -25.29 7.66
N LEU A 107 -18.61 -25.18 8.97
CA LEU A 107 -18.18 -26.19 9.92
C LEU A 107 -19.39 -27.00 10.41
N SER A 108 -19.44 -28.28 10.05
CA SER A 108 -20.52 -29.18 10.47
C SER A 108 -19.95 -30.49 10.98
N GLN A 109 -20.39 -30.93 12.17
CA GLN A 109 -20.03 -32.23 12.74
C GLN A 109 -18.51 -32.54 12.82
N GLY A 110 -17.67 -31.50 12.90
CA GLY A 110 -16.20 -31.64 12.99
C GLY A 110 -15.46 -31.64 11.65
N GLU A 111 -16.18 -31.44 10.54
CA GLU A 111 -15.65 -31.35 9.18
C GLU A 111 -15.92 -29.96 8.59
N VAL A 112 -15.00 -29.47 7.77
CA VAL A 112 -15.11 -28.16 7.09
C VAL A 112 -15.54 -28.38 5.64
N GLU A 113 -16.62 -27.72 5.24
CA GLU A 113 -17.11 -27.66 3.88
C GLU A 113 -16.84 -26.26 3.30
N LEU A 114 -16.07 -26.22 2.21
CA LEU A 114 -15.82 -25.03 1.40
C LEU A 114 -16.83 -25.03 0.25
N VAL A 115 -17.70 -24.03 0.19
CA VAL A 115 -18.76 -23.93 -0.82
C VAL A 115 -18.45 -22.78 -1.76
N GLY A 116 -18.47 -23.06 -3.06
CA GLY A 116 -18.35 -22.06 -4.12
C GLY A 116 -19.70 -21.41 -4.48
N PRO A 117 -19.68 -20.33 -5.27
CA PRO A 117 -20.88 -19.57 -5.64
C PRO A 117 -21.84 -20.36 -6.54
N ASP A 118 -21.37 -21.41 -7.22
CA ASP A 118 -22.16 -22.33 -8.03
C ASP A 118 -22.75 -23.50 -7.22
N GLY A 119 -22.48 -23.54 -5.91
CA GLY A 119 -22.87 -24.62 -5.01
C GLY A 119 -21.95 -25.84 -5.04
N ALA A 120 -20.88 -25.84 -5.84
CA ALA A 120 -19.87 -26.89 -5.74
C ALA A 120 -19.18 -26.81 -4.37
N SER A 121 -18.90 -27.95 -3.75
CA SER A 121 -18.25 -27.98 -2.44
C SER A 121 -17.09 -28.96 -2.34
N ILE A 122 -16.17 -28.63 -1.44
CA ILE A 122 -14.98 -29.43 -1.10
C ILE A 122 -14.99 -29.63 0.41
N LEU A 123 -14.76 -30.87 0.84
CA LEU A 123 -14.68 -31.26 2.24
C LEU A 123 -13.22 -31.37 2.69
N ALA A 124 -12.95 -30.94 3.92
CA ALA A 124 -11.62 -31.01 4.54
C ALA A 124 -11.73 -31.15 6.06
N ASP A 125 -10.74 -31.79 6.67
CA ASP A 125 -10.66 -31.86 8.14
C ASP A 125 -10.34 -30.48 8.75
N ARG A 126 -9.52 -29.67 8.07
CA ARG A 126 -9.04 -28.37 8.53
C ARG A 126 -8.85 -27.43 7.35
N VAL A 127 -8.99 -26.14 7.62
CA VAL A 127 -8.83 -25.07 6.64
C VAL A 127 -8.01 -23.94 7.25
N VAL A 128 -7.12 -23.35 6.45
CA VAL A 128 -6.45 -22.09 6.73
C VAL A 128 -6.99 -21.07 5.73
N ILE A 129 -7.50 -19.94 6.22
CA ILE A 129 -8.06 -18.87 5.40
C ILE A 129 -7.01 -17.76 5.27
N THR A 130 -6.60 -17.49 4.04
CA THR A 130 -5.60 -16.45 3.72
C THR A 130 -6.13 -15.47 2.66
N VAL A 131 -7.45 -15.25 2.65
CA VAL A 131 -8.04 -14.26 1.75
C VAL A 131 -7.65 -12.85 2.20
N PRO A 132 -7.59 -11.86 1.29
CA PRO A 132 -7.33 -10.47 1.66
C PRO A 132 -8.32 -9.96 2.71
N LEU A 133 -7.89 -9.03 3.56
CA LEU A 133 -8.76 -8.39 4.57
C LEU A 133 -10.05 -7.82 3.96
N GLY A 134 -9.95 -7.14 2.81
CA GLY A 134 -11.12 -6.61 2.11
C GLY A 134 -12.13 -7.68 1.68
N VAL A 135 -11.73 -8.95 1.51
CA VAL A 135 -12.67 -10.06 1.26
C VAL A 135 -13.37 -10.46 2.55
N LEU A 136 -12.66 -10.51 3.68
CA LEU A 136 -13.25 -10.78 5.00
C LEU A 136 -14.24 -9.67 5.43
N GLN A 137 -13.98 -8.43 5.01
CA GLN A 137 -14.86 -7.27 5.24
C GLN A 137 -16.05 -7.22 4.28
N SER A 138 -16.04 -8.02 3.21
CA SER A 138 -17.10 -8.05 2.20
C SER A 138 -18.16 -9.12 2.51
N GLU A 139 -19.30 -9.03 1.83
CA GLU A 139 -20.35 -10.06 1.89
C GLU A 139 -20.09 -11.26 0.95
N ASN A 140 -18.93 -11.29 0.26
CA ASN A 140 -18.63 -12.33 -0.73
C ASN A 140 -18.15 -13.65 -0.11
N LEU A 141 -17.76 -13.65 1.16
CA LEU A 141 -17.32 -14.83 1.91
C LEU A 141 -18.04 -14.89 3.26
N THR A 142 -18.81 -15.95 3.51
CA THR A 142 -19.52 -16.14 4.77
C THR A 142 -19.00 -17.32 5.58
N PHE A 143 -19.27 -17.32 6.88
CA PHE A 143 -18.88 -18.38 7.80
C PHE A 143 -20.13 -18.96 8.50
N GLU A 144 -20.24 -20.29 8.54
CA GLU A 144 -21.31 -21.00 9.25
C GLU A 144 -20.70 -22.04 10.20
N PRO A 145 -20.74 -21.86 11.54
CA PRO A 145 -21.28 -20.71 12.26
C PRO A 145 -20.47 -19.43 11.98
N GLU A 146 -21.09 -18.28 12.27
CA GLU A 146 -20.42 -16.99 12.19
C GLU A 146 -19.12 -16.97 13.01
N LEU A 147 -18.17 -16.16 12.55
CA LEU A 147 -16.93 -15.93 13.29
C LEU A 147 -17.24 -15.38 14.70
N PRO A 148 -16.42 -15.68 15.72
CA PRO A 148 -16.57 -15.09 17.03
C PRO A 148 -16.58 -13.56 16.95
N ALA A 149 -17.39 -12.90 17.77
CA ALA A 149 -17.54 -11.44 17.76
C ALA A 149 -16.19 -10.69 17.83
N THR A 150 -15.24 -11.20 18.63
CA THR A 150 -13.89 -10.63 18.72
C THR A 150 -13.12 -10.63 17.40
N HIS A 151 -13.34 -11.62 16.53
CA HIS A 151 -12.72 -11.67 15.21
C HIS A 151 -13.40 -10.70 14.25
N VAL A 152 -14.74 -10.62 14.31
CA VAL A 152 -15.51 -9.66 13.50
C VAL A 152 -15.11 -8.22 13.84
N GLU A 153 -15.00 -7.90 15.13
CA GLU A 153 -14.55 -6.59 15.62
C GLU A 153 -13.11 -6.28 15.16
N ALA A 154 -12.18 -7.23 15.28
CA ALA A 154 -10.81 -7.06 14.83
C ALA A 154 -10.70 -6.86 13.30
N ILE A 155 -11.49 -7.61 12.52
CA ILE A 155 -11.56 -7.44 11.06
C ILE A 155 -12.09 -6.04 10.71
N ALA A 156 -13.11 -5.57 11.44
CA ALA A 156 -13.72 -4.26 11.21
C ALA A 156 -12.83 -3.09 11.66
N SER A 157 -11.93 -3.29 12.63
CA SER A 157 -11.04 -2.22 13.13
C SER A 157 -9.82 -1.98 12.23
N LEU A 158 -9.51 -2.89 11.31
CA LEU A 158 -8.36 -2.77 10.42
C LEU A 158 -8.74 -2.11 9.08
N GLY A 159 -7.95 -1.14 8.65
CA GLY A 159 -8.09 -0.53 7.32
C GLY A 159 -7.49 -1.41 6.22
N MET A 160 -8.14 -1.47 5.07
CA MET A 160 -7.56 -2.04 3.84
C MET A 160 -7.04 -0.90 2.97
N GLY A 161 -5.72 -0.70 2.95
CA GLY A 161 -5.07 0.29 2.10
C GLY A 161 -5.23 -0.01 0.61
N LEU A 162 -5.07 1.02 -0.21
CA LEU A 162 -5.06 0.93 -1.67
C LEU A 162 -3.86 1.66 -2.25
N LEU A 163 -3.08 0.93 -3.04
CA LEU A 163 -1.97 1.47 -3.82
C LEU A 163 -2.06 0.94 -5.25
N ASP A 164 -2.01 1.85 -6.20
CA ASP A 164 -1.98 1.56 -7.62
C ASP A 164 -0.64 1.92 -8.25
N LYS A 165 -0.35 1.25 -9.37
CA LYS A 165 0.93 1.31 -10.08
C LYS A 165 0.71 1.64 -11.54
N LEU A 166 1.34 2.71 -12.03
CA LEU A 166 1.40 3.02 -13.45
C LEU A 166 2.77 2.67 -14.02
N TRP A 167 2.81 1.73 -14.97
CA TRP A 167 4.03 1.32 -15.65
C TRP A 167 4.14 2.01 -17.00
N LEU A 168 5.17 2.82 -17.18
CA LEU A 168 5.45 3.51 -18.43
C LEU A 168 6.71 2.94 -19.07
N ARG A 169 6.55 2.33 -20.24
CA ARG A 169 7.66 1.85 -21.05
C ARG A 169 7.90 2.80 -22.22
N PHE A 170 9.14 3.23 -22.37
CA PHE A 170 9.59 4.06 -23.47
C PHE A 170 10.44 3.24 -24.46
N ASP A 171 10.57 3.74 -25.69
CA ASP A 171 11.45 3.12 -26.70
C ASP A 171 12.93 3.16 -26.27
N LYS A 172 13.31 4.23 -25.58
CA LYS A 172 14.62 4.47 -24.99
C LYS A 172 14.48 5.40 -23.78
N PRO A 173 15.40 5.37 -22.80
CA PRO A 173 15.42 6.37 -21.74
C PRO A 173 15.61 7.75 -22.36
N PHE A 174 14.76 8.71 -21.99
CA PHE A 174 14.92 10.13 -22.35
C PHE A 174 15.66 10.92 -21.26
N TRP A 175 15.87 10.30 -20.11
CA TRP A 175 16.55 10.83 -18.94
C TRP A 175 17.99 10.31 -18.82
N THR A 176 18.76 11.00 -18.01
CA THR A 176 20.17 10.73 -17.66
C THR A 176 20.39 10.58 -16.16
N GLU A 177 19.45 11.04 -15.32
CA GLU A 177 19.50 10.87 -13.86
C GLU A 177 19.55 9.38 -13.45
N PRO A 178 20.62 8.93 -12.77
CA PRO A 178 20.78 7.53 -12.37
C PRO A 178 20.08 7.17 -11.05
N ALA A 179 19.47 8.10 -10.33
CA ALA A 179 18.72 7.78 -9.12
C ALA A 179 17.63 6.74 -9.40
N ALA A 180 17.47 5.78 -8.48
CA ALA A 180 16.48 4.72 -8.60
C ALA A 180 15.06 5.18 -8.21
N ILE A 181 14.97 6.18 -7.33
CA ILE A 181 13.72 6.77 -6.84
C ILE A 181 13.76 8.27 -7.07
N TRP A 182 12.64 8.79 -7.58
CA TRP A 182 12.46 10.13 -8.08
C TRP A 182 11.20 10.72 -7.45
N THR A 183 11.36 11.83 -6.73
CA THR A 183 10.27 12.47 -5.99
C THR A 183 10.09 13.90 -6.48
N LEU A 184 8.84 14.31 -6.70
CA LEU A 184 8.55 15.71 -7.01
C LEU A 184 8.93 16.62 -5.85
N GLY A 185 9.54 17.77 -6.17
CA GLY A 185 9.87 18.78 -5.16
C GLY A 185 8.61 19.39 -4.53
N ASP A 186 7.69 19.84 -5.39
CA ASP A 186 6.33 20.21 -5.03
C ASP A 186 5.37 19.22 -5.70
N PRO A 187 4.70 18.35 -4.93
CA PRO A 187 3.82 17.36 -5.51
C PRO A 187 2.54 17.97 -6.08
N GLY A 188 2.12 19.17 -5.64
CA GLY A 188 0.86 19.80 -6.02
C GLY A 188 -0.32 18.81 -6.08
N ASP A 189 -1.05 18.85 -7.19
CA ASP A 189 -2.18 17.95 -7.48
C ASP A 189 -1.77 16.63 -8.15
N SER A 190 -0.46 16.32 -8.25
CA SER A 190 -0.02 15.07 -8.88
C SER A 190 -0.62 13.87 -8.16
N PRO A 191 -1.12 12.86 -8.88
CA PRO A 191 -1.57 11.64 -8.24
C PRO A 191 -0.41 10.77 -7.73
N PHE A 192 0.81 10.98 -8.21
CA PHE A 192 1.95 10.12 -7.96
C PHE A 192 2.78 10.61 -6.76
N GLY A 193 3.13 9.71 -5.86
CA GLY A 193 4.08 10.00 -4.77
C GLY A 193 5.51 9.91 -5.26
N ASP A 194 5.92 8.70 -5.65
CA ASP A 194 7.27 8.41 -6.10
C ASP A 194 7.29 7.73 -7.47
N TRP A 195 8.39 7.99 -8.18
CA TRP A 195 8.72 7.41 -9.47
C TRP A 195 9.94 6.50 -9.34
N TYR A 196 9.81 5.24 -9.77
CA TYR A 196 10.87 4.26 -9.77
C TYR A 196 11.51 4.15 -11.16
N ASN A 197 12.81 4.39 -11.24
CA ASN A 197 13.61 4.32 -12.45
C ASN A 197 14.23 2.94 -12.64
N LEU A 198 13.56 2.09 -13.41
CA LEU A 198 14.06 0.72 -13.66
C LEU A 198 15.31 0.70 -14.55
N ALA A 199 15.64 1.79 -15.24
CA ALA A 199 16.89 1.85 -15.99
C ALA A 199 18.10 1.80 -15.05
N ALA A 200 18.02 2.44 -13.87
CA ALA A 200 19.06 2.38 -12.84
C ALA A 200 19.20 0.99 -12.20
N ILE A 201 18.12 0.20 -12.22
CA ILE A 201 18.04 -1.11 -11.56
C ILE A 201 18.46 -2.24 -12.49
N ASN A 202 17.87 -2.30 -13.69
CA ASN A 202 18.06 -3.41 -14.64
C ASN A 202 18.24 -2.97 -16.09
N GLY A 203 18.43 -1.66 -16.35
CA GLY A 203 18.64 -1.10 -17.68
C GLY A 203 17.38 -0.98 -18.55
N SER A 204 16.20 -1.33 -18.03
CA SER A 204 14.95 -1.21 -18.80
C SER A 204 14.50 0.24 -18.91
N PRO A 205 14.04 0.71 -20.08
CA PRO A 205 13.49 2.06 -20.26
C PRO A 205 12.07 2.16 -19.69
N ILE A 206 11.93 1.89 -18.39
CA ILE A 206 10.66 1.85 -17.66
C ILE A 206 10.72 2.80 -16.47
N LEU A 207 9.67 3.61 -16.34
CA LEU A 207 9.35 4.36 -15.13
C LEU A 207 8.08 3.77 -14.51
N LEU A 208 8.08 3.60 -13.20
CA LEU A 208 6.93 3.14 -12.42
C LEU A 208 6.49 4.27 -11.48
N GLY A 209 5.29 4.82 -11.70
CA GLY A 209 4.68 5.78 -10.79
C GLY A 209 3.79 5.06 -9.77
N LEU A 210 3.91 5.43 -8.50
CA LEU A 210 3.07 4.90 -7.41
C LEU A 210 2.01 5.92 -6.99
N MET A 211 0.78 5.45 -6.79
CA MET A 211 -0.33 6.23 -6.25
C MET A 211 -0.85 5.52 -5.02
N GLY A 212 -1.00 6.21 -3.89
CA GLY A 212 -1.51 5.65 -2.64
C GLY A 212 -2.78 6.32 -2.15
N GLY A 213 -3.51 5.68 -1.24
CA GLY A 213 -4.63 6.25 -0.50
C GLY A 213 -5.75 6.81 -1.38
N ALA A 214 -6.22 8.01 -1.06
CA ALA A 214 -7.28 8.70 -1.79
C ALA A 214 -6.92 8.95 -3.25
N SER A 215 -5.64 9.17 -3.56
CA SER A 215 -5.17 9.33 -4.93
C SER A 215 -5.40 8.05 -5.74
N ALA A 216 -4.95 6.89 -5.24
CA ALA A 216 -5.19 5.61 -5.91
C ALA A 216 -6.69 5.36 -6.14
N ARG A 217 -7.52 5.62 -5.11
CA ARG A 217 -8.99 5.49 -5.21
C ARG A 217 -9.57 6.39 -6.30
N ALA A 218 -9.24 7.67 -6.30
CA ALA A 218 -9.77 8.65 -7.25
C ALA A 218 -9.32 8.36 -8.69
N TRP A 219 -8.10 7.84 -8.87
CA TRP A 219 -7.51 7.60 -10.17
C TRP A 219 -7.79 6.21 -10.73
N SER A 220 -8.23 5.25 -9.91
CA SER A 220 -8.65 3.91 -10.35
C SER A 220 -9.80 3.93 -11.38
N ALA A 221 -10.65 4.96 -11.36
CA ALA A 221 -11.78 5.13 -12.28
C ALA A 221 -11.40 5.90 -13.56
N LYS A 222 -10.16 6.36 -13.68
CA LYS A 222 -9.68 7.16 -14.82
C LYS A 222 -9.31 6.27 -16.00
N SER A 223 -9.38 6.84 -17.19
CA SER A 223 -8.94 6.15 -18.40
C SER A 223 -7.41 6.15 -18.52
N GLU A 224 -6.86 5.17 -19.24
CA GLU A 224 -5.40 5.11 -19.50
C GLU A 224 -4.85 6.41 -20.09
N PRO A 225 -5.51 7.11 -21.05
CA PRO A 225 -5.01 8.38 -21.55
C PRO A 225 -4.95 9.48 -20.49
N GLU A 226 -5.87 9.51 -19.53
CA GLU A 226 -5.83 10.48 -18.42
C GLU A 226 -4.66 10.19 -17.48
N LEU A 227 -4.44 8.91 -17.15
CA LEU A 227 -3.30 8.46 -16.33
C LEU A 227 -1.96 8.82 -17.00
N VAL A 228 -1.84 8.54 -18.30
CA VAL A 228 -0.64 8.86 -19.07
C VAL A 228 -0.44 10.38 -19.17
N ALA A 229 -1.49 11.16 -19.38
CA ALA A 229 -1.38 12.62 -19.43
C ALA A 229 -0.88 13.20 -18.11
N ALA A 230 -1.43 12.76 -16.98
CA ALA A 230 -0.97 13.17 -15.65
C ALA A 230 0.49 12.78 -15.40
N ALA A 231 0.86 11.56 -15.78
CA ALA A 231 2.24 11.10 -15.67
C ALA A 231 3.20 11.94 -16.51
N MET A 232 2.85 12.27 -17.76
CA MET A 232 3.73 13.08 -18.60
C MET A 232 3.95 14.49 -18.02
N LEU A 233 2.96 15.07 -17.34
CA LEU A 233 3.11 16.35 -16.63
C LEU A 233 4.15 16.27 -15.49
N ASP A 234 4.13 15.20 -14.69
CA ASP A 234 5.16 14.96 -13.68
C ASP A 234 6.55 14.81 -14.32
N LEU A 235 6.65 13.98 -15.36
CA LEU A 235 7.92 13.70 -16.03
C LEU A 235 8.52 14.94 -16.70
N GLU A 236 7.69 15.85 -17.22
CA GLU A 236 8.13 17.15 -17.72
C GLU A 236 8.84 17.99 -16.64
N GLN A 237 8.40 17.91 -15.38
CA GLN A 237 9.06 18.62 -14.28
C GLN A 237 10.48 18.12 -14.04
N PHE A 238 10.68 16.80 -14.06
CA PHE A 238 12.02 16.19 -13.96
C PHE A 238 12.92 16.60 -15.12
N VAL A 239 12.41 16.55 -16.35
CA VAL A 239 13.17 16.98 -17.54
C VAL A 239 13.56 18.46 -17.44
N ASN A 240 12.64 19.31 -16.98
CA ASN A 240 12.90 20.75 -16.77
C ASN A 240 13.93 21.01 -15.66
N ALA A 241 14.03 20.12 -14.67
CA ALA A 241 15.07 20.13 -13.65
C ALA A 241 16.44 19.62 -14.15
N GLY A 242 16.52 19.16 -15.41
CA GLY A 242 17.76 18.76 -16.07
C GLY A 242 18.07 17.27 -15.95
N TRP A 243 17.07 16.43 -15.65
CA TRP A 243 17.23 14.99 -15.56
C TRP A 243 17.29 14.32 -16.94
#